data_AF-A0A2E7HBK2-F1
#
_entry.id   AF-A0A2E7HBK2-F1
#
_cell.length_a   1.000
_cell.length_b   1.000
_cell.length_c   1.000
_cell.angle_alpha   90.00
_cell.angle_beta   90.00
_cell.angle_gamma   90.00
#
_symmetry.space_group_name_H-M   'P 1'
#
loop_
_entity.id
_entity.type
_entity.pdbx_description
1 polymer ?
#
loop_
_entity_poly.entity_id
_entity_poly.type
_entity_poly.pdbx_seq_one_letter_code
_entity_poly.pdbx_strand_id
1 'polypeptide(L)'
;MSLFGLKGYSHGATNLVTVMSPDGIAAAKALNFDPDEIRTEFYPDILPQYHEKRAGGLERFIAQHDIIILEFKAWTARKTELGEAVYR
;
A
#
# COMPACT_ATOMS: atom_id res chain seq x y z
N MET A 1 2.09 9.10 -11.70
CA MET A 1 0.95 8.80 -10.81
C MET A 1 1.48 8.84 -9.38
N SER A 2 0.84 9.54 -8.46
CA SER A 2 1.29 9.53 -7.05
C SER A 2 0.63 8.39 -6.29
N LEU A 3 1.44 7.52 -5.70
CA LEU A 3 1.00 6.47 -4.78
C LEU A 3 1.21 6.94 -3.35
N PHE A 4 0.27 6.59 -2.47
CA PHE A 4 0.38 6.90 -1.05
C PHE A 4 0.34 5.61 -0.24
N GLY A 5 1.14 5.54 0.82
CA GLY A 5 1.25 4.37 1.69
C GLY A 5 1.02 4.69 3.16
N LEU A 6 0.50 3.73 3.92
CA LEU A 6 0.49 3.75 5.39
C LEU A 6 1.25 2.52 5.89
N LYS A 7 2.34 2.76 6.64
CA LYS A 7 3.06 1.68 7.33
C LYS A 7 2.24 1.18 8.52
N GLY A 8 2.23 -0.13 8.70
CA GLY A 8 1.59 -0.79 9.83
C GLY A 8 2.28 -2.09 10.20
N TYR A 9 1.72 -2.76 11.22
CA TYR A 9 2.16 -4.06 11.70
C TYR A 9 0.94 -4.99 11.75
N SER A 10 1.05 -6.20 11.20
CA SER A 10 -0.01 -7.20 11.33
C SER A 10 0.09 -7.95 12.66
N HIS A 11 -0.97 -8.68 13.04
CA HIS A 11 -1.02 -9.51 14.25
C HIS A 11 0.08 -10.59 14.36
N GLY A 12 0.87 -10.82 13.29
CA GLY A 12 2.03 -11.71 13.26
C GLY A 12 3.40 -11.00 13.29
N ALA A 13 3.45 -9.72 13.71
CA ALA A 13 4.65 -8.87 13.70
C ALA A 13 5.29 -8.67 12.32
N THR A 14 4.51 -8.87 11.24
CA THR A 14 4.98 -8.62 9.88
C THR A 14 4.76 -7.15 9.53
N ASN A 15 5.81 -6.48 9.07
CA ASN A 15 5.70 -5.13 8.51
C ASN A 15 4.75 -5.16 7.32
N LEU A 16 3.91 -4.13 7.18
CA LEU A 16 3.07 -3.96 6.01
C LEU A 16 3.00 -2.50 5.55
N VAL A 17 2.66 -2.32 4.29
CA VAL A 17 2.21 -1.05 3.73
C VAL A 17 0.85 -1.25 3.08
N THR A 18 -0.13 -0.48 3.52
CA THR A 18 -1.40 -0.32 2.79
C THR A 18 -1.22 0.77 1.74
N VAL A 19 -1.58 0.52 0.48
CA VAL A 19 -1.35 1.46 -0.63
C VAL A 19 -2.67 1.96 -1.19
N MET A 20 -2.75 3.27 -1.46
CA MET A 20 -3.85 3.90 -2.21
C MET A 20 -3.32 4.62 -3.46
N SER A 21 -4.16 4.64 -4.50
CA SER A 21 -3.93 5.38 -5.75
C SER A 21 -5.13 6.30 -6.03
N PRO A 22 -4.92 7.53 -6.51
CA PRO A 22 -5.99 8.36 -7.07
C PRO A 22 -6.72 7.72 -8.25
N ASP A 23 -6.06 6.78 -8.94
CA ASP A 23 -6.57 6.10 -10.12
C ASP A 23 -7.35 4.80 -9.77
N GLY A 24 -7.57 4.53 -8.48
CA GLY A 24 -8.39 3.41 -7.99
C GLY A 24 -7.61 2.20 -7.49
N ILE A 25 -8.36 1.25 -6.91
CA ILE A 25 -7.80 0.02 -6.31
C ILE A 25 -7.09 -0.83 -7.38
N ALA A 26 -7.62 -0.87 -8.61
CA ALA A 26 -7.00 -1.65 -9.69
C ALA A 26 -5.58 -1.16 -10.02
N ALA A 27 -5.36 0.16 -10.02
CA ALA A 27 -4.04 0.75 -10.24
C ALA A 27 -3.06 0.39 -9.10
N ALA A 28 -3.53 0.41 -7.85
CA ALA A 28 -2.74 -0.05 -6.72
C ALA A 28 -2.45 -1.57 -6.79
N LYS A 29 -3.39 -2.40 -7.23
CA LYS A 29 -3.18 -3.87 -7.40
C LYS A 29 -2.19 -4.22 -8.51
N ALA A 30 -2.04 -3.36 -9.52
CA ALA A 30 -1.17 -3.60 -10.67
C ALA A 30 0.33 -3.35 -10.40
N LEU A 31 0.70 -2.90 -9.20
CA LEU A 31 2.10 -2.65 -8.85
C LEU A 31 2.90 -3.96 -8.87
N ASN A 32 4.03 -3.95 -9.58
CA ASN A 32 4.95 -5.09 -9.62
C ASN A 32 5.69 -5.24 -8.29
N PHE A 33 5.94 -6.45 -7.83
CA PHE A 33 6.73 -6.70 -6.62
C PHE A 33 7.45 -8.05 -6.75
N ASP A 34 8.52 -8.23 -6.00
CA ASP A 34 9.18 -9.53 -5.89
C ASP A 34 8.39 -10.43 -4.92
N PRO A 35 7.79 -11.55 -5.37
CA PRO A 35 7.02 -12.44 -4.52
C PRO A 35 7.88 -13.17 -3.48
N ASP A 36 9.21 -13.22 -3.62
CA ASP A 36 10.11 -13.76 -2.61
C ASP A 36 10.32 -12.76 -1.46
N GLU A 37 10.17 -11.46 -1.74
CA GLU A 37 10.35 -10.38 -0.76
C GLU A 37 9.04 -9.89 -0.15
N ILE A 38 7.93 -9.97 -0.89
CA ILE A 38 6.64 -9.41 -0.49
C ILE A 38 5.51 -10.42 -0.69
N ARG A 39 4.62 -10.49 0.31
CA ARG A 39 3.31 -11.14 0.22
C ARG A 39 2.24 -10.07 0.05
N THR A 40 1.28 -10.27 -0.84
CA THR A 40 0.14 -9.37 -0.99
C THR A 40 -1.14 -9.96 -0.43
N GLU A 41 -1.97 -9.09 0.15
CA GLU A 41 -3.35 -9.40 0.53
C GLU A 41 -4.29 -8.43 -0.19
N PHE A 42 -5.09 -8.99 -1.10
CA PHE A 42 -6.07 -8.25 -1.89
C PHE A 42 -7.47 -8.77 -1.54
N TYR A 43 -8.30 -7.90 -0.96
CA TYR A 43 -9.71 -8.18 -0.76
C TYR A 43 -10.55 -7.28 -1.67
N PRO A 44 -11.80 -7.65 -1.98
CA PRO A 44 -12.65 -6.89 -2.91
C PRO A 44 -12.82 -5.43 -2.51
N ASP A 45 -13.04 -5.16 -1.22
CA ASP A 45 -13.46 -3.83 -0.72
C ASP A 45 -12.41 -3.15 0.17
N ILE A 46 -11.18 -3.65 0.17
CA ILE A 46 -10.09 -3.06 0.96
C ILE A 46 -8.90 -2.69 0.08
N LEU A 47 -8.20 -1.65 0.52
CA LEU A 47 -6.98 -1.21 -0.10
C LEU A 47 -5.92 -2.32 -0.09
N PRO A 48 -5.17 -2.51 -1.19
CA PRO A 48 -4.06 -3.45 -1.25
C PRO A 48 -3.09 -3.35 -0.07
N GLN A 49 -2.79 -4.49 0.54
CA GLN A 49 -1.80 -4.60 1.60
C GLN A 49 -0.60 -5.42 1.11
N TYR A 50 0.59 -4.85 1.29
CA TYR A 50 1.88 -5.47 0.95
C TYR A 50 2.62 -5.76 2.24
N HIS A 51 2.93 -7.03 2.48
CA HIS A 51 3.57 -7.52 3.70
C HIS A 51 5.00 -7.93 3.40
N GLU A 52 5.91 -7.57 4.28
CA GLU A 52 7.31 -7.96 4.19
C GLU A 52 7.48 -9.47 4.45
N LYS A 53 8.06 -10.20 3.50
CA LYS A 53 8.54 -11.57 3.73
C LYS A 53 10.03 -11.61 4.06
N ARG A 54 10.80 -10.71 3.44
CA ARG A 54 12.25 -10.61 3.59
C ARG A 54 12.62 -9.21 4.07
N ALA A 55 13.46 -9.12 5.09
CA ALA A 55 13.93 -7.84 5.61
C ALA A 55 14.45 -6.92 4.51
N GLY A 56 13.99 -5.67 4.51
CA GLY A 56 14.31 -4.67 3.50
C GLY A 56 13.41 -4.71 2.27
N GLY A 57 12.56 -5.73 2.12
CA GLY A 57 11.73 -5.93 0.93
C GLY A 57 10.71 -4.81 0.74
N LEU A 58 10.09 -4.36 1.85
CA LEU A 58 9.16 -3.23 1.78
C LEU A 58 9.87 -1.91 1.49
N GLU A 59 11.05 -1.64 2.06
CA GLU A 59 11.78 -0.42 1.71
C GLU A 59 12.13 -0.38 0.22
N ARG A 60 12.57 -1.50 -0.36
CA ARG A 60 12.86 -1.59 -1.81
C ARG A 60 11.60 -1.37 -2.65
N PHE A 61 10.48 -1.96 -2.27
CA PHE A 61 9.20 -1.76 -2.97
C PHE A 61 8.69 -0.33 -2.89
N ILE A 62 8.77 0.29 -1.72
CA ILE A 62 8.40 1.71 -1.53
C ILE A 62 9.26 2.59 -2.45
N ALA A 63 10.57 2.35 -2.49
CA ALA A 63 11.49 3.10 -3.34
C ALA A 63 11.26 2.85 -4.83
N GLN A 64 10.99 1.60 -5.23
CA GLN A 64 10.75 1.22 -6.63
C GLN A 64 9.53 1.92 -7.24
N HIS A 65 8.49 2.17 -6.44
CA HIS A 65 7.23 2.76 -6.89
C HIS A 65 7.01 4.21 -6.42
N ASP A 66 8.04 4.84 -5.85
CA ASP A 66 7.96 6.20 -5.31
C ASP A 66 6.74 6.40 -4.36
N ILE A 67 6.47 5.42 -3.50
CA ILE A 67 5.30 5.43 -2.61
C ILE A 67 5.53 6.46 -1.50
N ILE A 68 4.66 7.46 -1.43
CA ILE A 68 4.71 8.50 -0.41
C ILE A 68 4.10 7.94 0.88
N ILE A 69 4.95 7.63 1.86
CA ILE A 69 4.49 7.16 3.18
C ILE A 69 3.90 8.33 3.96
N LEU A 70 2.63 8.21 4.34
CA LEU A 70 1.89 9.18 5.12
C LEU A 70 1.76 8.72 6.56
N GLU A 71 1.84 9.68 7.48
CA GLU A 71 1.38 9.50 8.85
C GLU A 71 -0.13 9.26 8.89
N PHE A 72 -0.61 8.55 9.92
CA PHE A 72 -2.01 8.12 10.03
C PHE A 72 -3.04 9.25 9.84
N LYS A 73 -2.77 10.44 10.38
CA LYS A 73 -3.65 11.62 10.23
C LYS A 73 -3.72 12.09 8.76
N ALA A 74 -2.58 12.18 8.08
CA ALA A 74 -2.51 12.59 6.68
C ALA A 74 -3.10 11.53 5.74
N TRP A 75 -2.86 10.25 6.05
CA TRP A 75 -3.49 9.13 5.38
C TRP A 75 -5.02 9.20 5.45
N THR A 76 -5.56 9.43 6.65
CA THR A 76 -7.01 9.51 6.86
C THR A 76 -7.62 10.68 6.10
N ALA A 77 -6.99 11.85 6.14
CA ALA A 77 -7.43 13.01 5.37
C ALA A 77 -7.43 12.72 3.87
N ARG A 78 -6.32 12.17 3.35
CA ARG A 78 -6.19 11.86 1.92
C ARG A 78 -7.15 10.75 1.46
N LYS A 79 -7.39 9.73 2.28
CA LYS A 79 -8.39 8.69 1.99
C LYS A 79 -9.79 9.29 1.87
N THR A 80 -10.15 10.23 2.75
CA THR A 80 -11.42 10.97 2.67
C THR A 80 -11.50 11.86 1.44
N GLU A 81 -10.43 12.58 1.09
CA GLU A 81 -10.36 13.44 -0.10
C GLU A 81 -10.56 12.65 -1.39
N LEU A 82 -9.92 11.48 -1.50
CA LEU A 82 -9.99 10.66 -2.70
C LEU A 82 -11.31 9.86 -2.79
N GLY A 83 -11.97 9.57 -1.66
CA GLY A 83 -13.32 8.99 -1.61
C GLY A 83 -13.49 7.78 -2.56
N GLU A 84 -14.56 7.84 -3.37
CA GLU A 84 -14.88 6.81 -4.38
C GLU A 84 -13.79 6.60 -5.44
N ALA A 85 -12.92 7.58 -5.70
CA ALA A 85 -11.86 7.41 -6.70
C ALA A 85 -10.88 6.30 -6.29
N VAL A 86 -10.72 6.05 -4.98
CA VAL A 86 -9.96 4.91 -4.47
C VAL A 86 -10.70 3.61 -4.68
N TYR A 87 -12.03 3.61 -4.51
CA TYR A 87 -12.85 2.40 -4.50
C TYR A 87 -13.44 2.00 -5.87
N ARG A 88 -13.23 2.83 -6.89
CA ARG A 88 -13.53 2.56 -8.30
C ARG A 88 -12.57 1.53 -8.91
#